data_AF-A0A521DH84-F1
#
_entry.id   AF-A0A521DH84-F1
#
_cell.length_a   1.000
_cell.length_b   1.000
_cell.length_c   1.000
_cell.angle_alpha   90.00
_cell.angle_beta   90.00
_cell.angle_gamma   90.00
#
_symmetry.space_group_name_H-M   'P 1'
#
loop_
_entity.id
_entity.type
_entity.pdbx_description
1 polymer ?
#
loop_
_entity_poly.entity_id
_entity_poly.type
_entity_poly.pdbx_seq_one_letter_code
_entity_poly.pdbx_strand_id
1 'polypeptide(L)' 'MDNKRKGKNTTNFVRYTGMGFQMLAVIGLFAFAGYKIDTYRHSDKFIFMAILGLTGVIISLYQVVRQLNSKE' A
#
# COMPACT_ATOMS: atom_id res chain seq x y z
N MET A 1 -32.22 -26.80 3.53
CA MET A 1 -30.77 -26.68 3.33
C MET A 1 -30.49 -25.22 3.03
N ASP A 2 -30.34 -24.37 4.04
CA ASP A 2 -30.24 -22.92 3.83
C ASP A 2 -29.21 -22.29 4.77
N ASN A 3 -28.02 -22.03 4.25
CA ASN A 3 -27.15 -20.95 4.76
C ASN A 3 -26.06 -20.58 3.74
N LYS A 4 -26.41 -19.89 2.66
CA LYS A 4 -25.46 -19.45 1.61
C LYS A 4 -25.58 -17.96 1.27
N ARG A 5 -26.06 -17.12 2.20
CA ARG A 5 -26.28 -15.67 1.93
C ARG A 5 -25.71 -14.69 2.96
N LYS A 6 -24.84 -15.12 3.89
CA LYS A 6 -24.19 -14.21 4.85
C LYS A 6 -22.68 -13.93 4.58
N GLY A 7 -22.09 -14.57 3.57
CA GLY A 7 -20.64 -14.52 3.34
C GLY A 7 -20.12 -13.40 2.41
N LYS A 8 -20.94 -12.84 1.51
CA LYS A 8 -20.40 -11.96 0.44
C LYS A 8 -19.91 -10.60 0.94
N ASN A 9 -20.55 -10.03 1.96
CA ASN A 9 -20.20 -8.69 2.45
C ASN A 9 -19.01 -8.70 3.43
N THR A 10 -18.92 -9.73 4.28
CA THR A 10 -17.80 -9.91 5.21
C THR A 10 -16.51 -10.25 4.46
N THR A 11 -16.57 -11.08 3.42
CA THR A 11 -15.39 -11.40 2.59
C THR A 11 -14.85 -10.17 1.87
N ASN A 12 -15.71 -9.23 1.43
CA ASN A 12 -15.27 -8.00 0.79
C ASN A 12 -14.55 -7.08 1.77
N PHE A 13 -15.10 -6.86 2.97
CA PHE A 13 -14.45 -6.05 4.00
C PHE A 13 -13.08 -6.63 4.41
N VAL A 14 -13.02 -7.95 4.64
CA VAL A 14 -11.76 -8.64 4.94
C VAL A 14 -10.76 -8.52 3.78
N ARG A 15 -11.22 -8.58 2.52
CA ARG A 15 -10.36 -8.35 1.33
C ARG A 15 -9.80 -6.93 1.29
N TYR A 16 -10.62 -5.90 1.53
CA TYR A 16 -10.17 -4.52 1.50
C TYR A 16 -9.20 -4.20 2.64
N THR A 17 -9.49 -4.69 3.85
CA THR A 17 -8.56 -4.56 4.98
C THR A 17 -7.24 -5.29 4.72
N GLY A 18 -7.28 -6.49 4.14
CA GLY A 18 -6.07 -7.24 3.74
C GLY A 18 -5.25 -6.52 2.66
N MET A 19 -5.91 -5.93 1.66
CA MET A 19 -5.25 -5.11 0.64
C MET A 19 -4.64 -3.83 1.24
N GLY A 20 -5.35 -3.14 2.12
CA GLY A 20 -4.84 -1.96 2.81
C GLY A 20 -3.62 -2.30 3.68
N PHE A 21 -3.64 -3.42 4.39
CA PHE A 21 -2.50 -3.91 5.15
C PHE A 21 -1.28 -4.20 4.26
N GLN A 22 -1.51 -4.81 3.09
CA GLN A 22 -0.46 -5.05 2.11
C GLN A 22 0.16 -3.74 1.61
N MET A 23 -0.65 -2.71 1.34
CA MET A 23 -0.15 -1.39 0.91
C MET A 23 0.64 -0.69 2.01
N LEU A 24 0.16 -0.73 3.25
CA LEU A 24 0.85 -0.16 4.40
C LEU A 24 2.20 -0.85 4.63
N ALA A 25 2.27 -2.17 4.49
CA ALA A 25 3.53 -2.91 4.59
C ALA A 25 4.54 -2.47 3.51
N VAL A 26 4.09 -2.31 2.25
CA VAL A 26 4.93 -1.82 1.15
C VAL A 26 5.39 -0.39 1.42
N ILE A 27 4.49 0.52 1.78
CA ILE A 27 4.83 1.93 2.09
C ILE A 27 5.82 2.01 3.23
N GLY A 28 5.60 1.27 4.32
CA GLY A 28 6.51 1.24 5.47
C GLY A 28 7.91 0.72 5.10
N LEU A 29 7.97 -0.33 4.26
CA LEU A 29 9.24 -0.90 3.80
C LEU A 29 10.01 0.08 2.90
N PHE A 30 9.31 0.74 1.97
CA PHE A 30 9.89 1.77 1.11
C PHE A 30 10.31 3.02 1.90
N ALA A 31 9.53 3.45 2.89
CA ALA A 31 9.87 4.57 3.76
C ALA A 31 11.11 4.25 4.62
N PHE A 32 11.20 3.03 5.17
CA PHE A 32 12.36 2.60 5.95
C PHE A 32 13.62 2.44 5.08
N ALA A 33 13.47 1.89 3.87
CA ALA A 33 14.56 1.82 2.90
C ALA A 33 15.05 3.22 2.49
N GLY A 34 14.12 4.14 2.23
CA GLY A 34 14.41 5.54 1.94
C GLY A 34 15.14 6.23 3.09
N TYR A 35 14.65 6.06 4.32
CA TYR A 35 15.28 6.60 5.54
C TYR A 35 16.71 6.07 5.75
N LYS A 36 16.93 4.76 5.53
CA LYS A 36 18.25 4.15 5.65
C LYS A 36 19.23 4.68 4.59
N ILE A 37 18.77 4.84 3.35
CA ILE A 37 19.56 5.43 2.25
C ILE A 37 19.94 6.88 2.56
N ASP A 38 18.97 7.65 3.06
CA ASP A 38 19.14 9.06 3.38
C ASP A 38 20.16 9.27 4.52
N THR A 39 20.04 8.45 5.57
CA THR A 39 20.98 8.41 6.70
C THR A 39 22.39 8.01 6.24
N TYR A 40 22.51 7.01 5.36
CA TYR A 40 23.81 6.52 4.86
C TYR A 40 24.51 7.57 3.97
N ARG A 41 23.75 8.45 3.34
CA ARG A 41 24.28 9.55 2.51
C ARG A 41 24.65 10.80 3.28
N HIS A 42 24.48 10.81 4.62
CA HIS A 42 24.79 11.98 5.47
C HIS A 42 24.18 13.28 4.93
N SER A 43 23.08 13.16 4.19
CA SER A 43 22.40 14.27 3.56
C SER A 43 21.33 14.72 4.54
N ASP A 44 21.49 15.90 5.14
CA ASP A 44 20.51 16.54 6.04
C ASP A 44 19.10 16.69 5.44
N LYS A 45 18.95 16.42 4.15
CA LYS A 45 17.69 16.55 3.44
C LYS A 45 17.22 15.15 3.07
N PHE A 46 16.11 14.75 3.69
CA PHE A 46 15.26 13.56 3.45
C PHE A 46 14.70 13.45 2.02
N ILE A 47 15.47 13.85 1.01
CA ILE A 47 15.07 13.97 -0.39
C ILE A 47 14.91 12.59 -1.00
N PHE A 48 15.80 11.65 -0.68
CA PHE A 48 15.66 10.29 -1.21
C PHE A 48 14.48 9.59 -0.56
N MET A 49 14.31 9.71 0.75
CA MET A 49 13.12 9.21 1.44
C MET A 49 11.83 9.82 0.87
N ALA A 50 11.81 11.13 0.63
CA ALA A 50 10.66 11.83 0.08
C ALA A 50 10.34 11.41 -1.36
N ILE A 51 11.33 11.37 -2.26
CA ILE A 51 11.12 11.00 -3.67
C ILE A 51 10.69 9.53 -3.78
N LEU A 52 11.39 8.64 -3.08
CA LEU A 52 11.19 7.19 -3.18
C LEU A 52 9.89 6.79 -2.48
N GLY A 53 9.56 7.43 -1.35
CA GLY A 53 8.27 7.30 -0.67
C GLY A 53 7.10 7.88 -1.47
N LEU A 54 7.23 9.10 -2.01
CA LEU A 54 6.18 9.75 -2.83
C LEU A 54 5.89 8.92 -4.08
N THR A 55 6.93 8.45 -4.76
CA THR A 55 6.78 7.59 -5.95
C THR A 55 6.15 6.25 -5.58
N GLY A 56 6.55 5.63 -4.47
CA GLY A 56 5.95 4.40 -3.97
C GLY A 56 4.47 4.54 -3.61
N VAL A 57 4.10 5.65 -2.98
CA VAL A 57 2.69 5.96 -2.64
C VAL A 57 1.87 6.19 -3.91
N ILE A 58 2.37 6.96 -4.88
CA ILE A 58 1.66 7.20 -6.15
C ILE A 58 1.45 5.90 -6.92
N ILE A 59 2.49 5.06 -7.04
CA ILE A 59 2.40 3.77 -7.74
C ILE A 59 1.45 2.82 -7.01
N SER A 60 1.54 2.76 -5.68
CA SER A 60 0.66 1.92 -4.85
C SER A 60 -0.79 2.35 -5.04
N LEU A 61 -1.08 3.65 -4.86
CA LEU A 61 -2.42 4.20 -5.01
C LEU A 61 -2.98 3.96 -6.42
N TYR A 62 -2.16 4.18 -7.45
CA TYR A 62 -2.55 3.91 -8.83
C TYR A 62 -2.87 2.44 -9.05
N GLN A 63 -2.05 1.52 -8.53
CA GLN A 63 -2.31 0.09 -8.64
C GLN A 63 -3.61 -0.30 -7.96
N VAL A 64 -3.90 0.17 -6.75
CA VAL A 64 -5.16 -0.19 -6.09
C VAL A 64 -6.36 0.47 -6.73
N VAL A 65 -6.32 1.76 -7.07
CA VAL A 65 -7.42 2.40 -7.80
C VAL A 65 -7.70 1.66 -9.09
N ARG A 66 -6.65 1.30 -9.86
CA ARG A 66 -6.80 0.48 -11.07
C ARG A 66 -7.34 -0.91 -10.77
N GLN A 67 -6.88 -1.59 -9.73
CA GLN A 67 -7.32 -2.94 -9.39
C GLN A 67 -8.76 -2.99 -8.85
N LEU A 68 -9.23 -1.87 -8.28
CA LEU A 68 -10.63 -1.68 -7.87
C LEU A 68 -11.51 -1.33 -9.07
N ASN A 69 -11.02 -0.49 -10.00
CA ASN A 69 -11.79 -0.03 -11.16
C ASN A 69 -11.77 -1.03 -12.34
N SER A 70 -10.73 -1.86 -12.47
CA SER A 70 -10.63 -2.93 -13.49
C SER A 70 -11.33 -4.24 -13.08
N LYS A 71 -12.26 -4.19 -12.12
CA LYS A 71 -13.15 -5.31 -11.77
C LYS A 71 -14.55 -5.16 -12.36
N GLU A 72 -14.67 -4.46 -13.48
CA GLU A 72 -15.84 -4.53 -14.37
C GLU A 72 -15.62 -5.58 -15.46
#